data_AF-A0A9D8EWH3-F1
#
_entry.id   AF-A0A9D8EWH3-F1
#
_cell.length_a   1.000
_cell.length_b   1.000
_cell.length_c   1.000
_cell.angle_alpha   90.00
_cell.angle_beta   90.00
_cell.angle_gamma   90.00
#
_symmetry.space_group_name_H-M   'P 1'
#
loop_
_entity.id
_entity.type
_entity.pdbx_description
1 polymer ?
#
loop_
_entity_poly.entity_id
_entity_poly.type
_entity_poly.pdbx_seq_one_letter_code
_entity_poly.pdbx_strand_id
1 'polypeptide(L)'
;MKYWISMKKVKFLWRIRKTFVFFLFFILISLLVTVSGCNNPSSTQKKNVNGSAESHEETEQTTADISDRNNYAGSEDSVSTNTEGSIIIGVEYVFPGLADDFAETGIRAVKPFPEAIMWEKMQKSADSPVDYSVLDRFVKEYQEAGFENVFITLRSRNNWASKDYITNHSPKEQYMDLYKAWVSGIAERYDMDGIDDMPGLLR
;
A
#
# COMPACT_ATOMS: atom_id res chain seq x y z
N MET A 1 0.09 -46.71 31.39
CA MET A 1 -0.27 -45.40 32.03
C MET A 1 0.92 -44.55 32.53
N LYS A 2 2.19 -45.01 32.50
CA LYS A 2 3.35 -44.21 32.96
C LYS A 2 3.90 -43.18 31.95
N TYR A 3 3.69 -43.37 30.64
CA TYR A 3 4.24 -42.49 29.60
C TYR A 3 3.52 -41.14 29.45
N TRP A 4 2.26 -41.04 29.85
CA TRP A 4 1.45 -39.83 29.63
C TRP A 4 1.79 -38.67 30.59
N ILE A 5 2.30 -38.99 31.80
CA ILE A 5 2.71 -37.99 32.80
C ILE A 5 4.04 -37.31 32.40
N SER A 6 4.90 -38.01 31.64
CA SER A 6 6.21 -37.49 31.23
C SER A 6 6.10 -36.35 30.19
N MET A 7 5.20 -36.48 29.20
CA MET A 7 5.06 -35.46 28.16
C MET A 7 4.51 -34.12 28.65
N LYS A 8 3.68 -34.10 29.70
CA LYS A 8 3.15 -32.85 30.27
C LYS A 8 4.23 -32.01 30.96
N LYS A 9 5.23 -32.65 31.59
CA LYS A 9 6.34 -31.95 32.23
C LYS A 9 7.28 -31.27 31.23
N VAL A 10 7.54 -31.90 30.08
CA VAL A 10 8.40 -31.33 29.04
C VAL A 10 7.76 -30.10 28.38
N LYS A 11 6.46 -30.16 28.06
CA LYS A 11 5.73 -29.00 27.50
C LYS A 11 5.65 -27.82 28.49
N PHE A 12 5.51 -28.11 29.78
CA PHE A 12 5.46 -27.09 30.82
C PHE A 12 6.83 -26.38 31.00
N LEU A 13 7.92 -27.14 31.07
CA LEU A 13 9.28 -26.59 31.15
C LEU A 13 9.67 -25.79 29.90
N TRP A 14 9.21 -26.19 28.71
CA TRP A 14 9.45 -25.44 27.48
C TRP A 14 8.71 -24.10 27.43
N ARG A 15 7.50 -24.02 27.99
CA ARG A 15 6.76 -22.75 28.11
C ARG A 15 7.46 -21.76 29.05
N ILE A 16 7.97 -22.23 30.20
CA ILE A 16 8.67 -21.36 31.18
C ILE A 16 9.97 -20.79 30.60
N ARG A 17 10.75 -21.59 29.85
CA ARG A 17 11.99 -21.11 29.23
C ARG A 17 11.73 -20.03 28.18
N LYS A 18 10.65 -20.14 27.41
CA LYS A 18 10.28 -19.12 26.41
C LYS A 18 9.90 -17.79 27.06
N THR A 19 9.02 -17.79 28.07
CA THR A 19 8.63 -16.54 28.75
C THR A 19 9.81 -15.87 29.44
N PHE A 20 10.75 -16.63 30.02
CA PHE A 20 11.93 -16.06 30.67
C PHE A 20 12.89 -15.37 29.68
N VAL A 21 13.08 -15.93 28.48
CA VAL A 21 13.91 -15.32 27.43
C VAL A 21 13.28 -14.03 26.90
N PHE A 22 11.97 -14.00 26.69
CA PHE A 22 11.28 -12.77 26.28
C PHE A 22 11.38 -11.67 27.36
N PHE A 23 11.27 -12.04 28.63
CA PHE A 23 11.38 -11.08 29.73
C PHE A 23 12.79 -10.47 29.84
N LEU A 24 13.85 -11.28 29.70
CA LEU A 24 15.23 -10.77 29.66
C LEU A 24 15.49 -9.85 28.46
N PHE A 25 14.92 -10.17 27.30
CA PHE A 25 15.05 -9.34 26.09
C PHE A 25 14.38 -7.98 26.26
N PHE A 26 13.20 -7.92 26.89
CA PHE A 26 12.51 -6.67 27.21
C PHE A 26 13.29 -5.80 28.22
N ILE A 27 13.92 -6.41 29.23
CA ILE A 27 14.79 -5.69 30.17
C ILE A 27 16.00 -5.09 29.45
N LEU A 28 16.63 -5.86 28.54
CA LEU A 28 17.79 -5.38 27.77
C LEU A 28 17.43 -4.18 26.87
N ILE A 29 16.29 -4.24 26.18
CA ILE A 29 15.79 -3.13 25.34
C ILE A 29 15.51 -1.89 26.21
N SER A 30 14.85 -2.08 27.35
CA SER A 30 14.53 -0.97 28.26
C SER A 30 15.81 -0.27 28.77
N LEU A 31 16.85 -1.05 29.09
CA LEU A 31 18.16 -0.51 29.49
C LEU A 31 18.85 0.25 28.35
N LEU A 32 18.81 -0.25 27.12
CA LEU A 32 19.39 0.41 25.94
C LEU A 32 18.73 1.77 25.63
N VAL A 33 17.40 1.87 25.80
CA VAL A 33 16.67 3.12 25.60
C VAL A 33 17.03 4.15 26.68
N THR A 34 17.18 3.73 27.95
CA THR A 34 17.56 4.66 29.03
C THR A 34 18.97 5.22 28.90
N VAL A 35 19.92 4.48 28.32
CA VAL A 35 21.31 4.96 28.16
C VAL A 35 21.45 5.97 27.00
N SER A 36 20.54 5.95 26.03
CA SER A 36 20.62 6.84 24.85
C SER A 36 19.91 8.20 25.04
N GLY A 37 19.24 8.42 26.17
CA GLY A 37 18.35 9.57 26.38
C GLY A 37 18.98 10.86 26.95
N CYS A 38 20.29 10.93 27.22
CA CYS A 38 20.88 12.08 27.94
C CYS A 38 21.65 13.10 27.08
N ASN A 39 21.70 12.98 25.75
CA ASN A 39 22.40 13.96 24.91
C ASN A 39 21.43 14.69 23.98
N ASN A 40 20.74 15.71 24.50
CA ASN A 40 20.15 16.75 23.67
C ASN A 40 20.71 18.12 24.09
N PRO A 41 21.60 18.72 23.28
CA PRO A 41 21.98 20.11 23.47
C PRO A 41 20.78 21.00 23.11
N SER A 42 20.38 21.82 24.08
CA SER A 42 19.35 22.84 23.96
C SER A 42 19.64 23.78 22.78
N SER A 43 18.83 23.69 21.72
CA SER A 43 18.84 24.70 20.65
C SER A 43 17.88 25.84 21.02
N THR A 44 18.47 27.01 21.18
CA THR A 44 17.83 28.29 21.45
C THR A 44 16.93 28.69 20.28
N GLN A 45 15.62 28.61 20.44
CA GLN A 45 14.67 29.07 19.42
C GLN A 45 14.45 30.59 19.55
N LYS A 46 15.01 31.34 18.60
CA LYS A 46 14.85 32.79 18.44
C LYS A 46 13.45 33.06 17.87
N LYS A 47 12.56 33.61 18.70
CA LYS A 47 11.21 34.05 18.32
C LYS A 47 11.30 35.37 17.54
N ASN A 48 11.18 35.31 16.21
CA ASN A 48 10.98 36.50 15.39
C ASN A 48 9.48 36.79 15.26
N VAL A 49 9.10 37.96 15.77
CA VAL A 49 7.81 38.63 15.57
C VAL A 49 8.01 39.63 14.44
N ASN A 50 7.13 39.60 13.43
CA ASN A 50 6.74 40.68 12.51
C ASN A 50 5.48 40.13 11.80
N GLY A 51 4.30 40.76 11.86
CA GLY A 51 3.95 42.02 11.18
C GLY A 51 3.81 41.73 9.68
N SER A 52 2.77 42.06 8.92
CA SER A 52 1.69 43.04 9.02
C SER A 52 0.65 42.67 7.93
N ALA A 53 -0.55 43.23 8.05
CA ALA A 53 -1.62 43.19 7.07
C ALA A 53 -1.24 43.90 5.76
N GLU A 54 -1.80 43.44 4.63
CA GLU A 54 -2.32 44.33 3.59
C GLU A 54 -3.24 43.58 2.62
N SER A 55 -4.44 44.13 2.48
CA SER A 55 -5.46 43.86 1.46
C SER A 55 -5.08 44.57 0.17
N HIS A 56 -5.36 43.98 -1.00
CA HIS A 56 -5.50 44.77 -2.22
C HIS A 56 -6.57 44.24 -3.17
N GLU A 57 -7.42 45.20 -3.56
CA GLU A 57 -8.45 45.27 -4.59
C GLU A 57 -8.10 44.68 -5.96
N GLU A 58 -9.08 43.97 -6.50
CA GLU A 58 -9.72 44.13 -7.83
C GLU A 58 -9.10 45.12 -8.83
N THR A 59 -8.82 44.65 -10.06
CA THR A 59 -8.91 45.47 -11.28
C THR A 59 -9.28 44.59 -12.47
N GLU A 60 -10.46 44.86 -13.00
CA GLU A 60 -11.02 44.39 -14.27
C GLU A 60 -10.69 45.43 -15.37
N GLN A 61 -10.15 45.01 -16.53
CA GLN A 61 -10.50 45.58 -17.86
C GLN A 61 -9.72 44.92 -19.03
N THR A 62 -10.48 44.18 -19.84
CA THR A 62 -10.68 44.28 -21.31
C THR A 62 -9.59 44.87 -22.22
N THR A 63 -9.14 44.14 -23.26
CA THR A 63 -9.45 44.39 -24.70
C THR A 63 -8.56 43.60 -25.69
N ALA A 64 -9.24 43.03 -26.68
CA ALA A 64 -8.90 42.92 -28.11
C ALA A 64 -7.56 42.30 -28.59
N ASP A 65 -7.72 41.16 -29.27
CA ASP A 65 -7.38 40.96 -30.69
C ASP A 65 -5.90 40.95 -31.10
N ILE A 66 -5.31 39.74 -31.15
CA ILE A 66 -4.19 39.42 -32.05
C ILE A 66 -4.52 38.09 -32.73
N SER A 67 -5.08 38.22 -33.92
CA SER A 67 -5.12 37.20 -34.97
C SER A 67 -3.72 36.78 -35.41
N ASP A 68 -3.62 35.50 -35.80
CA ASP A 68 -2.62 34.94 -36.70
C ASP A 68 -1.16 34.85 -36.22
N ARG A 69 -0.79 33.65 -35.77
CA ARG A 69 0.42 32.98 -36.31
C ARG A 69 0.41 31.47 -36.08
N ASN A 70 0.33 30.78 -37.21
CA ASN A 70 0.76 29.41 -37.43
C ASN A 70 1.93 28.99 -36.54
N ASN A 71 1.76 27.92 -35.79
CA ASN A 71 2.84 26.98 -35.50
C ASN A 71 2.22 25.61 -35.21
N TYR A 72 2.01 24.88 -36.30
CA TYR A 72 2.23 23.44 -36.43
C TYR A 72 2.20 22.70 -35.08
N ALA A 73 0.98 22.51 -34.57
CA ALA A 73 0.70 21.48 -33.58
C ALA A 73 0.91 20.15 -34.29
N GLY A 74 2.17 19.70 -34.34
CA GLY A 74 2.47 18.31 -34.52
C GLY A 74 1.72 17.60 -33.41
N SER A 75 0.63 16.93 -33.78
CA SER A 75 0.10 15.86 -32.96
C SER A 75 1.29 14.92 -32.79
N GLU A 76 1.93 14.98 -31.62
CA GLU A 76 2.73 13.87 -31.14
C GLU A 76 1.72 12.73 -31.04
N ASP A 77 1.57 12.03 -32.17
CA ASP A 77 1.07 10.68 -32.21
C ASP A 77 1.86 9.99 -31.13
N SER A 78 1.21 9.79 -29.98
CA SER A 78 1.72 8.99 -28.89
C SER A 78 2.05 7.66 -29.55
N VAL A 79 3.35 7.47 -29.84
CA VAL A 79 3.87 6.22 -30.36
C VAL A 79 3.60 5.25 -29.23
N SER A 80 2.43 4.63 -29.30
CA SER A 80 2.12 3.37 -28.64
C SER A 80 3.19 2.45 -29.19
N THR A 81 4.32 2.37 -28.49
CA THR A 81 5.32 1.34 -28.71
C THR A 81 4.60 0.05 -28.38
N ASN A 82 3.90 -0.49 -29.38
CA ASN A 82 3.28 -1.79 -29.32
C ASN A 82 4.43 -2.74 -29.02
N THR A 83 4.58 -3.03 -27.74
CA THR A 83 5.55 -3.94 -27.12
C THR A 83 5.17 -5.38 -27.42
N GLU A 84 4.59 -5.65 -28.59
CA GLU A 84 4.31 -6.99 -29.07
C GLU A 84 5.64 -7.74 -29.15
N GLY A 85 5.84 -8.65 -28.19
CA GLY A 85 7.03 -9.48 -28.07
C GLY A 85 8.12 -8.98 -27.11
N SER A 86 7.92 -7.89 -26.37
CA SER A 86 8.87 -7.49 -25.32
C SER A 86 8.72 -8.35 -24.05
N ILE A 87 9.83 -8.60 -23.35
CA ILE A 87 9.83 -9.30 -22.07
C ILE A 87 9.66 -8.26 -20.95
N ILE A 88 8.62 -8.42 -20.13
CA ILE A 88 8.41 -7.62 -18.91
C ILE A 88 9.23 -8.24 -17.77
N ILE A 89 10.13 -7.45 -17.19
CA ILE A 89 10.91 -7.84 -16.01
C ILE A 89 10.43 -7.00 -14.83
N GLY A 90 10.12 -7.66 -13.71
CA GLY A 90 9.61 -7.01 -12.51
C GLY A 90 10.02 -7.69 -11.23
N VAL A 91 9.66 -7.07 -10.11
CA VAL A 91 9.94 -7.55 -8.76
C VAL A 91 8.66 -7.99 -8.06
N GLU A 92 8.73 -9.12 -7.35
CA GLU A 92 7.63 -9.62 -6.53
C GLU A 92 7.83 -9.31 -5.05
N TYR A 93 6.71 -9.26 -4.32
CA TYR A 93 6.66 -9.11 -2.86
C TYR A 93 7.16 -7.77 -2.35
N VAL A 94 6.92 -6.71 -3.13
CA VAL A 94 7.21 -5.34 -2.71
C VAL A 94 6.14 -4.77 -1.76
N PHE A 95 6.50 -3.70 -1.07
CA PHE A 95 5.67 -3.01 -0.08
C PHE A 95 5.60 -1.51 -0.42
N PRO A 96 4.52 -0.81 -0.02
CA PRO A 96 4.50 0.65 -0.05
C PRO A 96 5.70 1.25 0.71
N GLY A 97 6.21 2.36 0.20
CA GLY A 97 7.38 3.10 0.68
C GLY A 97 8.70 2.71 0.00
N LEU A 98 8.67 1.95 -1.09
CA LEU A 98 9.88 1.45 -1.79
C LEU A 98 9.87 1.76 -3.29
N ALA A 99 8.88 2.49 -3.80
CA ALA A 99 8.76 2.70 -5.25
C ALA A 99 9.98 3.43 -5.84
N ASP A 100 10.45 4.51 -5.21
CA ASP A 100 11.62 5.28 -5.67
C ASP A 100 12.89 4.42 -5.70
N ASP A 101 13.13 3.62 -4.66
CA ASP A 101 14.29 2.72 -4.58
C ASP A 101 14.33 1.71 -5.74
N PHE A 102 13.16 1.20 -6.14
CA PHE A 102 13.06 0.26 -7.26
C PHE A 102 13.07 0.98 -8.63
N ALA A 103 12.56 2.21 -8.71
CA ALA A 103 12.58 3.00 -9.95
C ALA A 103 14.02 3.22 -10.45
N GLU A 104 14.97 3.41 -9.54
CA GLU A 104 16.40 3.56 -9.86
C GLU A 104 16.99 2.34 -10.60
N THR A 105 16.38 1.16 -10.47
CA THR A 105 16.85 -0.07 -11.12
C THR A 105 16.43 -0.18 -12.59
N GLY A 106 15.49 0.67 -13.03
CA GLY A 106 14.94 0.64 -14.40
C GLY A 106 13.90 -0.44 -14.66
N ILE A 107 13.52 -1.24 -13.66
CA ILE A 107 12.37 -2.16 -13.78
C ILE A 107 11.07 -1.37 -13.85
N ARG A 108 10.08 -1.89 -14.59
CA ARG A 108 8.78 -1.21 -14.79
C ARG A 108 7.58 -2.04 -14.36
N ALA A 109 7.83 -3.14 -13.67
CA ALA A 109 6.81 -4.08 -13.23
C ALA A 109 6.98 -4.46 -11.76
N VAL A 110 5.88 -4.46 -11.02
CA VAL A 110 5.84 -4.80 -9.60
C VAL A 110 4.64 -5.67 -9.25
N LYS A 111 4.80 -6.46 -8.20
CA LYS A 111 3.74 -7.25 -7.60
C LYS A 111 3.81 -7.12 -6.07
N PRO A 112 2.76 -6.61 -5.40
CA PRO A 112 2.78 -6.43 -3.96
C PRO A 112 2.85 -7.76 -3.23
N PHE A 113 3.31 -7.72 -1.97
CA PHE A 113 3.17 -8.84 -1.06
C PHE A 113 1.69 -9.22 -0.89
N PRO A 114 1.26 -10.44 -1.27
CA PRO A 114 -0.17 -10.75 -1.42
C PRO A 114 -0.93 -10.68 -0.09
N GLU A 115 -0.24 -10.83 1.04
CA GLU A 115 -0.88 -10.70 2.35
C GLU A 115 -1.27 -9.26 2.71
N ALA A 116 -0.76 -8.24 2.01
CA ALA A 116 -1.16 -6.86 2.23
C ALA A 116 -2.57 -6.55 1.69
N ILE A 117 -3.00 -7.29 0.67
CA ILE A 117 -4.19 -7.00 -0.15
C ILE A 117 -5.14 -8.20 -0.30
N MET A 118 -5.05 -9.19 0.61
CA MET A 118 -5.99 -10.31 0.63
C MET A 118 -7.40 -9.86 1.08
N TRP A 119 -8.42 -10.65 0.74
CA TRP A 119 -9.80 -10.34 1.08
C TRP A 119 -10.02 -10.05 2.58
N GLU A 120 -9.42 -10.83 3.48
CA GLU A 120 -9.49 -10.58 4.94
C GLU A 120 -8.94 -9.22 5.38
N LYS A 121 -7.94 -8.70 4.65
CA LYS A 121 -7.32 -7.41 4.98
C LYS A 121 -8.18 -6.25 4.52
N MET A 122 -8.88 -6.41 3.41
CA MET A 122 -9.75 -5.40 2.84
C MET A 122 -11.18 -5.46 3.41
N GLN A 123 -11.68 -6.62 3.82
CA GLN A 123 -13.05 -6.78 4.33
C GLN A 123 -13.10 -7.61 5.63
N LYS A 124 -13.33 -6.92 6.76
CA LYS A 124 -13.21 -7.50 8.12
C LYS A 124 -14.35 -8.42 8.55
N SER A 125 -15.55 -8.22 8.00
CA SER A 125 -16.74 -9.05 8.22
C SER A 125 -17.63 -8.98 6.97
N ALA A 126 -18.67 -9.82 6.92
CA ALA A 126 -19.65 -9.80 5.82
C ALA A 126 -20.34 -8.43 5.64
N ASP A 127 -20.55 -7.70 6.74
CA ASP A 127 -21.21 -6.39 6.75
C ASP A 127 -20.23 -5.20 6.69
N SER A 128 -18.92 -5.47 6.74
CA SER A 128 -17.92 -4.42 6.63
C SER A 128 -17.78 -3.96 5.18
N PRO A 129 -17.60 -2.65 4.91
CA PRO A 129 -17.22 -2.19 3.59
C PRO A 129 -15.82 -2.72 3.22
N VAL A 130 -15.52 -2.72 1.92
CA VAL A 130 -14.18 -3.02 1.41
C VAL A 130 -13.30 -1.79 1.61
N ASP A 131 -12.16 -1.97 2.29
CA ASP A 131 -11.13 -0.96 2.49
C ASP A 131 -10.04 -1.10 1.43
N TYR A 132 -10.01 -0.14 0.51
CA TYR A 132 -9.02 -0.08 -0.57
C TYR A 132 -7.75 0.68 -0.21
N SER A 133 -7.68 1.34 0.96
CA SER A 133 -6.64 2.32 1.28
C SER A 133 -5.20 1.82 1.08
N VAL A 134 -4.93 0.56 1.44
CA VAL A 134 -3.59 -0.04 1.28
C VAL A 134 -3.27 -0.28 -0.19
N LEU A 135 -4.23 -0.77 -0.98
CA LEU A 135 -4.05 -1.04 -2.40
C LEU A 135 -3.98 0.26 -3.19
N ASP A 136 -4.83 1.24 -2.89
CA ASP A 136 -4.80 2.58 -3.48
C ASP A 136 -3.44 3.24 -3.28
N ARG A 137 -2.94 3.24 -2.04
CA ARG A 137 -1.61 3.78 -1.75
C ARG A 137 -0.52 3.07 -2.55
N PHE A 138 -0.59 1.74 -2.64
CA PHE A 138 0.38 0.97 -3.40
C PHE A 138 0.34 1.31 -4.90
N VAL A 139 -0.84 1.27 -5.52
CA VAL A 139 -1.00 1.57 -6.96
C VAL A 139 -0.54 2.98 -7.25
N LYS A 140 -1.02 3.96 -6.48
CA LYS A 140 -0.64 5.36 -6.64
C LYS A 140 0.88 5.57 -6.56
N GLU A 141 1.50 5.08 -5.49
CA GLU A 141 2.94 5.27 -5.26
C GLU A 141 3.79 4.71 -6.41
N TYR A 142 3.49 3.49 -6.86
CA TYR A 142 4.25 2.86 -7.94
C TYR A 142 3.96 3.50 -9.30
N GLN A 143 2.74 3.93 -9.59
CA GLN A 143 2.46 4.68 -10.81
C GLN A 143 3.14 6.04 -10.82
N GLU A 144 3.13 6.78 -9.71
CA GLU A 144 3.83 8.07 -9.57
C GLU A 144 5.35 7.92 -9.74
N ALA A 145 5.92 6.77 -9.38
CA ALA A 145 7.33 6.42 -9.62
C ALA A 145 7.63 5.90 -11.03
N GLY A 146 6.64 5.85 -11.94
CA GLY A 146 6.83 5.48 -13.35
C GLY A 146 6.74 3.98 -13.64
N PHE A 147 6.15 3.18 -12.75
CA PHE A 147 5.87 1.77 -13.03
C PHE A 147 4.62 1.63 -13.92
N GLU A 148 4.79 0.93 -15.03
CA GLU A 148 3.73 0.73 -16.02
C GLU A 148 2.88 -0.51 -15.72
N ASN A 149 3.46 -1.51 -15.05
CA ASN A 149 2.82 -2.81 -14.86
C ASN A 149 2.70 -3.15 -13.37
N VAL A 150 1.51 -2.99 -12.83
CA VAL A 150 1.19 -3.36 -11.44
C VAL A 150 0.38 -4.66 -11.42
N PHE A 151 1.02 -5.77 -11.06
CA PHE A 151 0.39 -7.08 -11.01
C PHE A 151 -0.27 -7.35 -9.66
N ILE A 152 -1.59 -7.42 -9.61
CA ILE A 152 -2.34 -7.65 -8.38
C ILE A 152 -2.72 -9.14 -8.25
N THR A 153 -2.33 -9.78 -7.14
CA THR A 153 -2.74 -11.16 -6.82
C THR A 153 -3.82 -11.17 -5.77
N LEU A 154 -5.02 -11.60 -6.16
CA LEU A 154 -6.17 -11.71 -5.27
C LEU A 154 -6.17 -13.07 -4.57
N ARG A 155 -6.23 -13.05 -3.23
CA ARG A 155 -6.38 -14.25 -2.40
C ARG A 155 -7.70 -14.21 -1.64
N SER A 156 -8.49 -15.27 -1.79
CA SER A 156 -9.80 -15.46 -1.15
C SER A 156 -9.71 -15.83 0.34
N ARG A 157 -8.50 -15.93 0.92
CA ARG A 157 -8.32 -16.30 2.32
C ARG A 157 -8.97 -15.27 3.23
N ASN A 158 -9.90 -15.74 4.06
CA ASN A 158 -10.67 -14.91 4.96
C ASN A 158 -11.22 -15.76 6.13
N ASN A 159 -10.98 -15.34 7.37
CA ASN A 159 -11.38 -16.07 8.58
C ASN A 159 -12.90 -16.32 8.67
N TRP A 160 -13.73 -15.36 8.26
CA TRP A 160 -15.18 -15.51 8.30
C TRP A 160 -15.73 -16.17 7.03
N ALA A 161 -15.10 -15.93 5.88
CA ALA A 161 -15.63 -16.30 4.57
C ALA A 161 -15.12 -17.64 4.00
N SER A 162 -13.88 -18.06 4.31
CA SER A 162 -13.28 -19.27 3.71
C SER A 162 -13.84 -20.56 4.29
N LYS A 163 -13.88 -21.64 3.49
CA LYS A 163 -14.27 -23.00 3.91
C LYS A 163 -13.38 -23.52 5.03
N ASP A 164 -12.07 -23.33 4.91
CA ASP A 164 -11.09 -23.57 5.96
C ASP A 164 -9.94 -22.57 5.85
N TYR A 165 -9.58 -21.92 6.97
CA TYR A 165 -8.61 -20.83 6.94
C TYR A 165 -7.16 -21.27 6.64
N ILE A 166 -6.81 -22.54 6.89
CA ILE A 166 -5.43 -23.03 6.78
C ILE A 166 -5.22 -23.83 5.49
N THR A 167 -6.22 -24.62 5.10
CA THR A 167 -6.09 -25.68 4.08
C THR A 167 -7.02 -25.50 2.89
N ASN A 168 -8.09 -24.70 3.00
CA ASN A 168 -9.04 -24.48 1.92
C ASN A 168 -9.60 -23.05 1.93
N HIS A 169 -8.84 -22.15 1.32
CA HIS A 169 -9.19 -20.72 1.27
C HIS A 169 -10.37 -20.39 0.36
N SER A 170 -10.95 -21.37 -0.35
CA SER A 170 -12.12 -21.13 -1.19
C SER A 170 -13.26 -20.53 -0.36
N PRO A 171 -14.04 -19.55 -0.87
CA PRO A 171 -15.17 -19.02 -0.12
C PRO A 171 -16.23 -20.10 0.18
N LYS A 172 -16.93 -19.96 1.30
CA LYS A 172 -18.16 -20.71 1.59
C LYS A 172 -19.24 -20.28 0.60
N GLU A 173 -20.14 -21.19 0.26
CA GLU A 173 -21.20 -20.96 -0.74
C GLU A 173 -22.02 -19.69 -0.44
N GLN A 174 -22.44 -19.54 0.82
CA GLN A 174 -23.22 -18.39 1.31
C GLN A 174 -22.50 -17.02 1.22
N TYR A 175 -21.20 -17.00 0.91
CA TYR A 175 -20.40 -15.78 0.76
C TYR A 175 -19.82 -15.63 -0.66
N MET A 176 -20.25 -16.45 -1.62
CA MET A 176 -19.76 -16.37 -2.99
C MET A 176 -20.11 -15.04 -3.67
N ASP A 177 -21.28 -14.47 -3.38
CA ASP A 177 -21.66 -13.18 -3.97
C ASP A 177 -20.86 -12.01 -3.39
N LEU A 178 -20.51 -12.05 -2.09
CA LEU A 178 -19.57 -11.10 -1.49
C LEU A 178 -18.17 -11.23 -2.10
N TYR A 179 -17.72 -12.46 -2.37
CA TYR A 179 -16.43 -12.68 -3.03
C TYR A 179 -16.42 -12.11 -4.45
N LYS A 180 -17.47 -12.33 -5.24
CA LYS A 180 -17.62 -11.74 -6.57
C LYS A 180 -17.61 -10.22 -6.49
N ALA A 181 -18.39 -9.63 -5.58
CA ALA A 181 -18.43 -8.18 -5.39
C ALA A 181 -17.06 -7.61 -5.02
N TRP A 182 -16.29 -8.30 -4.18
CA TRP A 182 -14.92 -7.90 -3.84
C TRP A 182 -13.97 -7.94 -5.06
N VAL A 183 -14.03 -9.00 -5.87
CA VAL A 183 -13.20 -9.11 -7.09
C VAL A 183 -13.60 -8.07 -8.12
N SER A 184 -14.90 -7.93 -8.40
CA SER A 184 -15.44 -6.96 -9.35
C SER A 184 -15.13 -5.52 -8.93
N GLY A 185 -15.29 -5.20 -7.64
CA GLY A 185 -14.97 -3.86 -7.13
C GLY A 185 -13.47 -3.55 -7.10
N ILE A 186 -12.59 -4.54 -7.22
CA ILE A 186 -11.16 -4.28 -7.48
C ILE A 186 -10.94 -4.05 -8.97
N ALA A 187 -11.57 -4.84 -9.84
CA ALA A 187 -11.45 -4.65 -11.29
C ALA A 187 -11.94 -3.25 -11.71
N GLU A 188 -13.17 -2.89 -11.35
CA GLU A 188 -13.76 -1.57 -11.61
C GLU A 188 -12.85 -0.43 -11.14
N ARG A 189 -12.28 -0.56 -9.95
CA ARG A 189 -11.47 0.51 -9.34
C ARG A 189 -10.17 0.81 -10.10
N TYR A 190 -9.67 -0.13 -10.91
CA TYR A 190 -8.36 -0.02 -11.54
C TYR A 190 -8.37 -0.34 -13.05
N ASP A 191 -9.53 -0.38 -13.70
CA ASP A 191 -9.61 -0.66 -15.15
C ASP A 191 -9.50 0.60 -16.03
N MET A 192 -9.55 1.80 -15.43
CA MET A 192 -9.35 3.09 -16.08
C MET A 192 -10.42 3.43 -17.13
N ASP A 193 -11.65 2.92 -16.99
CA ASP A 193 -12.74 3.25 -17.89
C ASP A 193 -13.44 4.59 -17.56
N GLY A 194 -13.08 5.22 -16.44
CA GLY A 194 -13.64 6.47 -15.95
C GLY A 194 -14.84 6.30 -15.01
N ILE A 195 -15.27 5.07 -14.72
CA ILE A 195 -16.37 4.73 -13.83
C ILE A 195 -15.80 4.20 -12.52
N ASP A 196 -16.10 4.89 -11.40
CA ASP A 196 -15.71 4.48 -10.04
C ASP A 196 -14.21 4.12 -9.82
N ASP A 197 -13.34 4.63 -10.70
CA ASP A 197 -11.88 4.51 -10.63
C ASP A 197 -11.29 5.01 -9.30
N MET A 198 -10.10 4.51 -8.96
CA MET A 198 -9.28 5.10 -7.91
C MET A 198 -9.00 6.59 -8.22
N PRO A 199 -9.25 7.52 -7.28
CA PRO A 199 -8.90 8.93 -7.49
C PRO A 199 -7.41 9.12 -7.78
N GLY A 200 -7.08 9.71 -8.93
CA GLY A 200 -5.70 9.95 -9.35
C GLY A 200 -4.99 8.74 -9.97
N LEU A 201 -5.74 7.73 -10.42
CA LEU A 201 -5.21 6.62 -11.21
C LEU A 201 -4.54 7.15 -12.49
N LEU A 202 -3.30 6.72 -12.73
CA LEU A 202 -2.51 7.10 -13.90
C LEU A 202 -2.56 6.02 -14.98
N ARG A 203 -2.36 6.44 -16.23
CA ARG A 203 -2.32 5.57 -17.41
C ARG A 203 -0.91 5.12 -17.76
#